data_AF-A0A9P6CV16-F1
#
_entry.id   AF-A0A9P6CV16-F1
#
_cell.length_a   1.000
_cell.length_b   1.000
_cell.length_c   1.000
_cell.angle_alpha   90.00
_cell.angle_beta   90.00
_cell.angle_gamma   90.00
#
_symmetry.space_group_name_H-M   'P 1'
#
loop_
_entity.id
_entity.type
_entity.pdbx_description
1 polymer ?
#
loop_
_entity_poly.entity_id
_entity_poly.type
_entity_poly.pdbx_seq_one_letter_code
_entity_poly.pdbx_strand_id
1 'polypeptide(L)'
;MPLFVPILRLLMLFLNVYDSYKTLKAPPPSSRNAGRPSVRALTQRKRDMKGCLAVWIVWVSLSMYERMLESIVCLLIPFYDEFKAMALFFLILTRARGAEPIYLHLIRPLIKPYTGTLDAILELILMIGDFIFAVSMAPVHLGMEWWH
;
A
#
# COMPACT_ATOMS: atom_id res chain seq x y z
N MET A 1 -14.16 5.05 21.81
CA MET A 1 -12.78 4.89 22.34
C MET A 1 -11.79 5.76 21.54
N PRO A 2 -11.54 7.03 21.92
CA PRO A 2 -10.89 8.00 21.02
C PRO A 2 -9.39 7.74 20.77
N LEU A 3 -8.71 6.98 21.62
CA LEU A 3 -7.26 6.77 21.51
C LEU A 3 -6.88 5.41 20.89
N PHE A 4 -7.70 4.37 21.08
CA PHE A 4 -7.33 3.01 20.70
C PHE A 4 -7.26 2.82 19.18
N VAL A 5 -8.26 3.29 18.44
CA VAL A 5 -8.30 3.17 16.97
C VAL A 5 -7.17 3.96 16.29
N PRO A 6 -6.86 5.21 16.69
CA PRO A 6 -5.69 5.93 16.16
C PRO A 6 -4.36 5.22 16.42
N ILE A 7 -4.17 4.65 17.61
CA ILE A 7 -2.94 3.89 17.93
C ILE A 7 -2.82 2.66 17.02
N LEU A 8 -3.91 1.90 16.83
CA LEU A 8 -3.92 0.77 15.90
C LEU A 8 -3.61 1.19 14.46
N ARG A 9 -4.13 2.34 14.01
CA ARG A 9 -3.83 2.88 12.67
C ARG A 9 -2.35 3.28 12.52
N LEU A 10 -1.77 3.92 13.53
CA LEU A 10 -0.34 4.26 13.53
C LEU A 10 0.52 3.00 13.53
N LEU A 11 0.15 1.99 14.31
CA LEU A 11 0.82 0.70 14.32
C LEU A 11 0.71 0.01 12.95
N MET A 12 -0.49 0.01 12.35
CA MET A 12 -0.72 -0.55 11.02
C MET A 12 0.13 0.15 9.96
N LEU A 13 0.17 1.48 9.98
CA LEU A 13 1.00 2.27 9.08
C LEU A 13 2.48 1.94 9.26
N PHE A 14 2.97 1.89 10.51
CA PHE A 14 4.35 1.53 10.80
C PHE A 14 4.71 0.13 10.29
N LEU A 15 3.87 -0.87 10.57
CA LEU A 15 4.09 -2.24 10.11
C LEU A 15 4.05 -2.35 8.59
N ASN A 16 3.11 -1.68 7.93
CA ASN A 16 3.01 -1.66 6.47
C ASN A 16 4.25 -1.02 5.82
N VAL A 17 4.72 0.10 6.36
CA VAL A 17 5.94 0.78 5.89
C VAL A 17 7.17 -0.12 6.10
N TYR A 18 7.28 -0.74 7.27
CA TYR A 18 8.39 -1.64 7.59
C TYR A 18 8.42 -2.89 6.69
N ASP A 19 7.27 -3.53 6.47
CA ASP A 19 7.15 -4.70 5.59
C ASP A 19 7.41 -4.31 4.12
N SER A 20 6.93 -3.15 3.67
CA SER A 20 7.23 -2.62 2.33
C SER A 20 8.73 -2.39 2.15
N TYR A 21 9.36 -1.73 3.14
CA TYR A 21 10.80 -1.51 3.14
C TYR A 21 11.59 -2.83 3.10
N LYS A 22 11.19 -3.84 3.87
CA LYS A 22 11.84 -5.15 3.90
C LYS A 22 11.68 -5.90 2.58
N THR A 23 10.50 -5.87 1.97
CA THR A 23 10.19 -6.60 0.72
C THR A 23 10.82 -5.95 -0.52
N LEU A 24 11.02 -4.63 -0.49
CA LEU A 24 11.68 -3.91 -1.58
C LEU A 24 13.18 -4.21 -1.66
N LYS A 25 13.85 -4.59 -0.56
CA LYS A 25 15.27 -4.96 -0.58
C LYS A 25 15.55 -6.12 -1.55
N ALA A 26 16.65 -6.00 -2.29
CA ALA A 26 17.09 -7.06 -3.19
C ALA A 26 17.47 -8.31 -2.39
N PRO A 27 17.13 -9.53 -2.88
CA PRO A 27 17.53 -10.76 -2.21
C PRO A 27 19.07 -10.90 -2.23
N PRO A 28 19.66 -11.50 -1.18
CA PRO A 28 21.11 -11.61 -1.06
C PRO A 28 21.69 -12.39 -2.25
N PRO A 29 22.86 -11.98 -2.76
CA PRO A 29 23.52 -12.67 -3.86
C PRO A 29 23.94 -14.08 -3.42
N SER A 30 23.70 -15.08 -4.27
CA SER A 30 24.13 -16.45 -3.99
C SER A 30 25.57 -16.64 -4.46
N SER A 31 26.46 -17.07 -3.56
CA SER A 31 27.84 -17.46 -3.91
C SER A 31 27.89 -18.58 -4.96
N ARG A 32 26.87 -19.44 -4.96
CA ARG A 32 26.71 -20.57 -5.88
C ARG A 32 26.30 -20.15 -7.31
N ASN A 33 25.84 -18.91 -7.52
CA ASN A 33 25.29 -18.46 -8.80
C ASN A 33 25.99 -17.19 -9.31
N ALA A 34 27.32 -17.12 -9.15
CA ALA A 34 28.15 -16.00 -9.61
C ALA A 34 27.64 -14.62 -9.15
N GLY A 35 27.10 -14.53 -7.92
CA GLY A 35 26.55 -13.30 -7.37
C GLY A 35 25.13 -12.94 -7.84
N ARG A 36 24.49 -13.74 -8.70
CA ARG A 36 23.09 -13.53 -9.11
C ARG A 36 22.13 -14.13 -8.08
N PRO A 37 21.00 -13.46 -7.77
CA PRO A 37 19.99 -13.99 -6.87
C PRO A 37 19.32 -15.24 -7.48
N SER A 38 18.91 -16.18 -6.62
CA SER A 38 18.26 -17.40 -7.09
C SER A 38 16.86 -17.12 -7.65
N VAL A 39 16.42 -17.89 -8.65
CA VAL A 39 15.07 -17.77 -9.23
C VAL A 39 13.99 -17.93 -8.15
N ARG A 40 14.21 -18.84 -7.19
CA ARG A 40 13.30 -19.05 -6.05
C ARG A 40 13.20 -17.82 -5.13
N ALA A 41 14.30 -17.11 -4.89
CA ALA A 41 14.28 -15.90 -4.08
C ALA A 41 13.54 -14.75 -4.80
N LEU A 42 13.69 -14.65 -6.12
CA LEU A 42 12.96 -13.68 -6.93
C LEU A 42 11.46 -13.96 -6.98
N THR A 43 11.05 -15.22 -7.14
CA THR A 43 9.63 -15.60 -7.13
C THR A 43 9.00 -15.39 -5.76
N GLN A 44 9.71 -15.72 -4.68
CA GLN A 44 9.25 -15.48 -3.32
C GLN A 44 9.07 -13.97 -3.04
N ARG A 45 10.05 -13.13 -3.41
CA ARG A 45 9.94 -11.67 -3.30
C ARG A 45 8.73 -11.13 -4.04
N LYS A 46 8.46 -11.61 -5.26
CA LYS A 46 7.28 -11.19 -6.04
C LYS A 46 5.98 -11.56 -5.33
N ARG A 47 5.92 -12.73 -4.67
CA ARG A 47 4.76 -13.13 -3.88
C ARG A 47 4.60 -12.25 -2.64
N ASP A 48 5.68 -12.04 -1.88
CA ASP A 48 5.65 -11.23 -0.67
C ASP A 48 5.26 -9.77 -0.97
N MET A 49 5.71 -9.23 -2.10
CA MET A 49 5.32 -7.89 -2.56
C MET A 49 3.83 -7.80 -2.90
N LYS A 50 3.25 -8.83 -3.53
CA LYS A 50 1.80 -8.88 -3.77
C LYS A 50 1.01 -8.95 -2.46
N GLY A 51 1.47 -9.74 -1.50
CA GLY A 51 0.86 -9.84 -0.17
C GLY A 51 0.89 -8.49 0.56
N CYS A 52 2.03 -7.80 0.54
CA CYS A 52 2.17 -6.46 1.12
C CYS A 52 1.24 -5.44 0.46
N LEU A 53 1.16 -5.42 -0.88
CA LEU A 53 0.23 -4.56 -1.61
C LEU A 53 -1.24 -4.87 -1.28
N ALA A 54 -1.61 -6.14 -1.13
CA ALA A 54 -2.97 -6.51 -0.75
C ALA A 54 -3.35 -5.93 0.62
N VAL A 55 -2.42 -5.93 1.59
CA VAL A 55 -2.64 -5.32 2.91
C VAL A 55 -2.87 -3.82 2.80
N TRP A 56 -2.06 -3.11 2.00
CA TRP A 56 -2.26 -1.69 1.73
C TRP A 56 -3.63 -1.39 1.14
N ILE A 57 -4.02 -2.13 0.10
CA ILE A 57 -5.29 -1.93 -0.58
C ILE A 57 -6.46 -2.16 0.38
N VAL A 58 -6.46 -3.28 1.12
CA VAL A 58 -7.53 -3.58 2.09
C VAL A 58 -7.61 -2.51 3.17
N TRP A 59 -6.47 -2.05 3.69
CA TRP A 59 -6.46 -1.02 4.73
C TRP A 59 -6.96 0.34 4.23
N VAL A 60 -6.55 0.76 3.03
CA VAL A 60 -7.04 2.00 2.41
C VAL A 60 -8.53 1.91 2.09
N SER A 61 -9.00 0.78 1.57
CA SER A 61 -10.43 0.55 1.31
C SER A 61 -11.26 0.63 2.58
N LEU A 62 -10.81 0.02 3.69
CA LEU A 62 -11.48 0.13 4.99
C LEU A 62 -11.48 1.58 5.49
N SER A 63 -10.34 2.28 5.40
CA SER A 63 -10.23 3.68 5.84
C SER A 63 -11.12 4.62 5.02
N MET A 64 -11.30 4.34 3.72
CA MET A 64 -12.19 5.10 2.84
C MET A 64 -13.66 4.82 3.16
N TYR A 65 -14.02 3.55 3.37
CA TYR A 65 -15.37 3.14 3.79
C TYR A 65 -15.76 3.85 5.09
N GLU A 66 -14.87 3.84 6.09
CA GLU A 66 -15.09 4.54 7.36
C GLU A 66 -15.42 6.02 7.12
N ARG A 67 -14.60 6.75 6.36
CA ARG A 67 -14.85 8.17 6.09
C ARG A 67 -16.18 8.45 5.39
N MET A 68 -16.65 7.56 4.52
CA MET A 68 -17.87 7.78 3.74
C MET A 68 -19.14 7.33 4.47
N LEU A 69 -19.06 6.29 5.30
CA LEU A 69 -20.23 5.61 5.84
C LEU A 69 -20.34 5.68 7.36
N GLU A 70 -19.34 6.20 8.07
CA GLU A 70 -19.35 6.33 9.54
C GLU A 70 -20.56 7.14 10.05
N SER A 71 -20.92 8.25 9.40
CA SER A 71 -22.09 9.04 9.80
C SER A 71 -23.42 8.30 9.64
N ILE A 72 -23.53 7.40 8.66
CA ILE A 72 -24.76 6.65 8.36
C ILE A 72 -24.85 5.40 9.26
N VAL A 73 -23.73 4.70 9.43
CA VAL A 73 -23.68 3.42 10.15
C VAL A 73 -23.75 3.60 11.66
N CYS A 74 -23.17 4.67 12.21
CA CYS A 74 -23.26 4.97 13.65
C CYS A 74 -24.70 5.24 14.12
N LEU A 75 -25.62 5.62 13.22
CA LEU A 75 -27.03 5.81 13.55
C LEU A 75 -27.79 4.48 13.67
N LEU A 76 -27.34 3.45 12.92
CA LEU A 76 -28.03 2.17 12.80
C LEU A 76 -27.51 1.07 13.73
N ILE A 77 -26.21 1.05 14.03
CA ILE A 77 -25.57 -0.04 14.76
C ILE A 77 -24.90 0.49 16.03
N PRO A 78 -25.45 0.19 17.22
CA PRO A 78 -24.72 0.44 18.46
C PRO A 78 -23.47 -0.45 18.52
N PHE A 79 -22.35 0.08 19.04
CA PHE A 79 -21.03 -0.58 19.15
C PHE A 79 -20.21 -0.78 17.85
N TYR A 80 -20.46 0.03 16.82
CA TYR A 80 -19.67 -0.03 15.57
C TYR A 80 -18.17 0.25 15.79
N ASP A 81 -17.82 1.08 16.77
CA ASP A 81 -16.43 1.42 17.09
C ASP A 81 -15.61 0.24 17.60
N GLU A 82 -16.22 -0.71 18.30
CA GLU A 82 -15.59 -1.93 18.79
C GLU A 82 -15.34 -2.91 17.64
N PHE A 83 -16.31 -3.07 16.74
CA PHE A 83 -16.13 -3.88 15.52
C PHE A 83 -15.03 -3.32 14.63
N LYS A 84 -14.93 -1.99 14.52
CA LYS A 84 -13.86 -1.29 13.81
C LYS A 84 -12.49 -1.64 14.39
N ALA A 85 -12.34 -1.53 15.70
CA ALA A 85 -11.09 -1.88 16.38
C ALA A 85 -10.75 -3.37 16.21
N MET A 86 -11.74 -4.25 16.27
CA MET A 86 -11.54 -5.69 16.06
C MET A 86 -11.13 -6.02 14.62
N ALA A 87 -11.70 -5.35 13.62
CA ALA A 87 -11.32 -5.51 12.21
C ALA A 87 -9.88 -5.06 11.95
N LEU A 88 -9.49 -3.89 12.48
CA LEU A 88 -8.11 -3.38 12.42
C LEU A 88 -7.14 -4.33 13.12
N PHE A 89 -7.49 -4.81 14.31
CA PHE A 89 -6.67 -5.76 15.06
C PHE A 89 -6.51 -7.09 14.33
N PHE A 90 -7.59 -7.62 13.75
CA PHE A 90 -7.55 -8.81 12.90
C PHE A 90 -6.61 -8.62 11.70
N LEU A 91 -6.67 -7.47 11.02
CA LEU A 91 -5.81 -7.17 9.88
C LEU A 91 -4.33 -7.05 10.29
N ILE A 92 -4.03 -6.46 11.45
CA ILE A 92 -2.68 -6.37 12.02
C ILE A 92 -2.12 -7.76 12.35
N LEU A 93 -2.94 -8.66 12.91
CA LEU A 93 -2.49 -10.02 13.25
C LEU A 93 -2.32 -10.91 12.02
N THR A 94 -3.28 -10.90 11.10
CA THR A 94 -3.29 -11.82 9.94
C THR A 94 -2.47 -11.34 8.76
N ARG A 95 -2.24 -10.01 8.65
CA ARG A 95 -1.47 -9.33 7.60
C ARG A 95 -1.77 -9.91 6.20
N ALA A 96 -0.73 -10.26 5.44
CA ALA A 96 -0.85 -10.75 4.06
C ALA A 96 -1.76 -11.98 3.95
N ARG A 97 -1.74 -12.90 4.92
CA ARG A 97 -2.56 -14.13 4.87
C ARG A 97 -4.06 -13.85 4.97
N GLY A 98 -4.45 -12.81 5.71
CA GLY A 98 -5.85 -12.39 5.83
C GLY A 98 -6.26 -11.40 4.75
N ALA A 99 -5.36 -10.50 4.34
CA ALA A 99 -5.65 -9.48 3.34
C ALA A 99 -5.73 -10.03 1.91
N GLU A 100 -4.92 -11.03 1.54
CA GLU A 100 -4.95 -11.66 0.22
C GLU A 100 -6.35 -12.20 -0.18
N PRO A 101 -7.03 -13.04 0.63
CA PRO A 101 -8.35 -13.54 0.26
C PRO A 101 -9.41 -12.43 0.20
N ILE A 102 -9.34 -11.43 1.08
CA ILE A 102 -10.24 -10.26 1.06
C ILE A 102 -10.04 -9.49 -0.25
N TYR A 103 -8.79 -9.23 -0.63
CA TYR A 103 -8.49 -8.57 -1.89
C TYR A 103 -9.01 -9.37 -3.08
N LEU A 104 -8.75 -10.68 -3.13
CA LEU A 104 -9.11 -11.52 -4.28
C LEU A 104 -10.63 -11.71 -4.46
N HIS A 105 -11.38 -11.82 -3.36
CA HIS A 105 -12.82 -12.15 -3.42
C HIS A 105 -13.73 -10.93 -3.31
N LEU A 106 -13.32 -9.88 -2.59
CA LEU A 106 -14.15 -8.70 -2.37
C LEU A 106 -13.75 -7.54 -3.26
N ILE A 107 -12.47 -7.15 -3.20
CA ILE A 107 -11.99 -5.91 -3.82
C ILE A 107 -11.75 -6.11 -5.32
N ARG A 108 -11.09 -7.20 -5.71
CA ARG A 108 -10.70 -7.47 -7.08
C ARG A 108 -11.89 -7.51 -8.05
N PRO A 109 -13.04 -8.16 -7.75
CA PRO A 109 -14.20 -8.13 -8.64
C PRO A 109 -14.75 -6.70 -8.85
N LEU A 110 -14.71 -5.86 -7.82
CA LEU A 110 -15.17 -4.47 -7.90
C LEU A 110 -14.23 -3.60 -8.73
N ILE A 111 -12.91 -3.84 -8.64
CA ILE A 111 -11.90 -3.05 -9.34
C ILE A 111 -11.68 -3.54 -10.79
N LYS A 112 -11.82 -4.84 -11.05
CA LYS A 112 -11.55 -5.45 -12.37
C LYS A 112 -12.18 -4.71 -13.56
N PRO A 113 -13.44 -4.25 -13.54
CA PRO A 113 -14.02 -3.53 -14.67
C PRO A 113 -13.37 -2.16 -14.93
N TYR A 114 -12.74 -1.57 -13.91
CA TYR A 114 -12.14 -0.23 -13.97
C TYR A 114 -10.62 -0.26 -14.18
N THR A 115 -10.02 -1.42 -14.47
CA THR A 115 -8.55 -1.51 -14.61
C THR A 115 -8.02 -0.59 -15.70
N GLY A 116 -8.70 -0.51 -16.85
CA GLY A 116 -8.28 0.38 -17.95
C GLY A 116 -8.34 1.87 -17.56
N THR A 117 -9.38 2.28 -16.84
CA THR A 117 -9.48 3.66 -16.33
C THR A 117 -8.44 3.95 -15.26
N LEU A 118 -8.15 2.98 -14.38
CA LEU A 118 -7.15 3.15 -13.33
C LEU A 118 -5.73 3.23 -13.92
N ASP A 119 -5.41 2.39 -14.89
CA ASP A 119 -4.12 2.43 -15.59
C ASP A 119 -3.93 3.79 -16.29
N ALA A 120 -4.97 4.29 -16.98
CA ALA A 120 -4.93 5.62 -17.61
C ALA A 120 -4.76 6.76 -16.60
N ILE A 121 -5.44 6.70 -15.45
CA ILE A 121 -5.27 7.69 -14.37
C ILE A 121 -3.85 7.63 -13.80
N LEU A 122 -3.30 6.43 -13.59
CA LEU A 122 -1.93 6.27 -13.10
C LEU A 122 -0.91 6.81 -14.10
N GLU A 123 -1.08 6.52 -15.38
CA GLU A 123 -0.23 7.05 -16.45
C GLU A 123 -0.28 8.59 -16.50
N LEU A 124 -1.47 9.18 -16.37
CA LEU A 124 -1.63 10.62 -16.29
C LEU A 124 -0.93 11.21 -15.05
N ILE A 125 -1.07 10.57 -13.88
CA ILE A 125 -0.39 11.01 -12.65
C ILE A 125 1.13 10.94 -12.81
N LEU A 126 1.66 9.88 -13.42
CA LEU A 126 3.08 9.74 -13.69
C LEU A 126 3.59 10.83 -14.63
N MET A 127 2.88 11.09 -15.73
CA MET A 127 3.22 12.15 -16.68
C MET A 127 3.24 13.53 -16.01
N ILE A 128 2.24 13.82 -15.17
CA ILE A 128 2.19 15.07 -14.40
C ILE A 128 3.35 15.13 -13.39
N GLY A 129 3.65 14.03 -12.71
CA GLY A 129 4.76 13.91 -11.77
C GLY A 129 6.11 14.17 -12.43
N ASP A 130 6.37 13.56 -13.59
CA ASP A 130 7.58 13.75 -14.38
C ASP A 130 7.72 15.19 -14.85
N PHE A 131 6.62 15.81 -15.29
CA PHE A 131 6.59 17.22 -15.66
C PHE A 131 6.94 18.14 -14.48
N ILE A 132 6.31 17.95 -13.32
CA ILE A 132 6.59 18.73 -12.11
C ILE A 132 8.05 18.56 -11.70
N PHE A 133 8.56 17.33 -11.73
CA PHE A 133 9.95 17.04 -11.37
C PHE A 133 10.93 17.72 -12.33
N ALA A 134 10.68 17.68 -13.63
CA ALA A 134 11.49 18.36 -14.63
C ALA A 134 11.50 19.89 -14.45
N VAL A 135 10.34 20.50 -14.20
CA VAL A 135 10.24 21.94 -13.91
C VAL A 135 10.97 22.30 -12.62
N SER A 136 10.88 21.47 -11.57
CA SER A 136 11.60 21.70 -10.32
C SER A 136 13.13 21.55 -10.44
N MET A 137 13.60 20.72 -11.38
CA MET A 137 15.02 20.50 -11.68
C MET A 137 15.61 21.61 -12.56
N ALA A 138 14.81 22.26 -13.41
CA ALA A 138 15.26 23.33 -14.32
C ALA A 138 16.04 24.47 -13.62
N PRO A 139 15.58 25.08 -12.50
CA PRO A 139 16.34 26.12 -11.82
C PRO A 139 17.64 25.60 -11.18
N VAL A 140 17.67 24.33 -10.76
CA VAL A 140 18.87 23.69 -10.21
C VAL A 140 19.93 23.52 -11.29
N HIS A 141 19.54 23.12 -12.49
CA HIS A 141 20.45 23.01 -13.64
C HIS A 141 21.02 24.38 -14.05
N LEU A 142 20.18 25.41 -14.14
CA LEU A 142 20.62 26.77 -14.47
C LEU A 142 21.59 27.33 -13.43
N GLY A 143 21.36 27.06 -12.14
CA GLY A 143 22.29 27.46 -11.07
C GLY A 143 23.64 26.75 -11.13
N MET A 144 23.65 25.46 -11.51
CA MET A 144 24.88 24.68 -11.69
C MET A 144 25.68 25.13 -12.92
N GLU A 145 25.00 25.50 -14.01
CA GLU A 145 25.66 26.06 -15.21
C GLU A 145 26.23 27.46 -14.97
N TRP A 146 25.62 28.27 -14.10
CA TRP A 146 26.12 29.62 -13.79
C TRP A 146 27.30 29.63 -12.80
N TRP A 147 27.49 28.53 -12.07
CA TRP A 147 28.60 28.37 -11.11
C TRP A 147 29.87 27.76 -11.74
N HIS A 148 29.76 27.17 -12.93
CA HIS A 148 30.87 26.64 -13.73
C HIS A 148 31.40 27.68 -14.73
#